data_AF-A0A285JVV4-F1
#
_entry.id   AF-A0A285JVV4-F1
#
_cell.length_a   1.000
_cell.length_b   1.000
_cell.length_c   1.000
_cell.angle_alpha   90.00
_cell.angle_beta   90.00
_cell.angle_gamma   90.00
#
_symmetry.space_group_name_H-M   'P 1'
#
loop_
_entity.id
_entity.type
_entity.pdbx_description
1 polymer ?
#
loop_
_entity_poly.entity_id
_entity_poly.type
_entity_poly.pdbx_seq_one_letter_code
_entity_poly.pdbx_strand_id
1 'polypeptide(L)'
;MKRSVALRCTAVGATAITAAGIMVTLAASPAAAADNLSLGAGADGSSKASGTSYGNVKDGNTGTYWSPNGSTGYVSVKWGSATTVSSAVIRHASGGGTISAWRVLNADTGAVLTSGSGTPGTISFASTSLKKLTLDITSASGAPRIAEFETYGSGGGTTPTTPPTTTPPTTPPSNPGTPTGSWPSSAGSVSISGTVNVSGTFDGGMKTYCCIGDGSQSESQDPMFKIANGGTLQNVIIGSPAGDGVHCEGTCTIRNVWWNDIGEDAATFKGTGGGTSYVIGGGARSGSDKTFQHNGNGTVSISGFYLSGSGKLYRACGNCSSSYQRHVKIDNVLLNDIDMVAGINSNWGDTATITRVTLRNSSSATVCGKYQGVAKGSEPKYLGEGWNDANCKVNRSDITYG
;
A
#
# COMPACT_ATOMS: atom_id res chain seq x y z
N MET A 1 11.72 41.06 52.99
CA MET A 1 12.06 42.44 53.41
C MET A 1 12.60 43.20 52.20
N LYS A 2 11.96 44.34 51.86
CA LYS A 2 12.52 45.60 51.27
C LYS A 2 13.72 45.44 50.31
N ARG A 3 13.70 45.87 49.04
CA ARG A 3 13.33 47.22 48.56
C ARG A 3 13.33 47.27 47.01
N SER A 4 12.39 48.03 46.46
CA SER A 4 12.34 48.55 45.08
C SER A 4 13.38 49.66 44.85
N VAL A 5 13.49 50.10 43.58
CA VAL A 5 14.03 51.39 43.00
C VAL A 5 15.00 51.05 41.85
N ALA A 6 15.01 51.68 40.68
CA ALA A 6 14.11 52.58 39.98
C ALA A 6 14.55 52.66 38.51
N LEU A 7 13.60 53.14 37.71
CA LEU A 7 13.69 53.59 36.33
C LEU A 7 14.77 54.67 36.12
N ARG A 8 15.59 54.55 35.08
CA ARG A 8 16.16 55.70 34.34
C ARG A 8 16.26 55.37 32.85
N CYS A 9 15.50 56.10 32.05
CA CYS A 9 15.67 56.23 30.61
C CYS A 9 17.00 56.93 30.30
N THR A 10 17.66 56.50 29.23
CA THR A 10 18.49 57.39 28.40
C THR A 10 18.38 56.90 26.96
N ALA A 11 17.90 57.80 26.11
CA ALA A 11 17.80 57.60 24.68
C ALA A 11 19.17 57.67 24.00
N VAL A 12 19.20 57.21 22.74
CA VAL A 12 19.94 57.72 21.58
C VAL A 12 20.58 56.56 20.81
N GLY A 13 20.31 56.52 19.50
CA GLY A 13 21.16 55.81 18.55
C GLY A 13 20.40 54.95 17.53
N ALA A 14 19.56 55.57 16.70
CA ALA A 14 19.11 54.94 15.47
C ALA A 14 20.32 54.72 14.56
N THR A 15 20.75 53.46 14.44
CA THR A 15 21.76 53.05 13.45
C THR A 15 21.05 52.22 12.39
N ALA A 16 20.89 52.81 11.21
CA ALA A 16 20.40 52.14 10.03
C ALA A 16 21.44 51.10 9.59
N ILE A 17 21.11 49.81 9.76
CA ILE A 17 21.86 48.72 9.17
C ILE A 17 21.22 48.44 7.81
N THR A 18 21.95 48.76 6.76
CA THR A 18 21.68 48.34 5.38
C THR A 18 21.77 46.82 5.30
N ALA A 19 20.63 46.15 5.44
CA ALA A 19 20.50 44.73 5.10
C ALA A 19 20.52 44.62 3.58
N ALA A 20 21.67 44.25 3.02
CA ALA A 20 21.76 43.77 1.64
C ALA A 20 20.90 42.50 1.55
N GLY A 21 19.71 42.63 0.96
CA GLY A 21 18.84 41.51 0.67
C GLY A 21 19.52 40.57 -0.31
N ILE A 22 20.05 39.47 0.18
CA ILE A 22 20.30 38.29 -0.64
C ILE A 22 18.92 37.74 -0.98
N MET A 23 18.40 38.14 -2.14
CA MET A 23 17.34 37.41 -2.82
C MET A 23 17.89 36.02 -3.14
N VAL A 24 17.74 35.07 -2.22
CA VAL A 24 17.77 33.66 -2.61
C VAL A 24 16.48 33.44 -3.38
N THR A 25 16.57 33.51 -4.70
CA THR A 25 15.58 32.92 -5.58
C THR A 25 15.54 31.42 -5.25
N LEU A 26 14.63 31.02 -4.37
CA LEU A 26 14.16 29.63 -4.37
C LEU A 26 13.52 29.44 -5.74
N ALA A 27 14.26 28.82 -6.65
CA ALA A 27 13.64 28.18 -7.78
C ALA A 27 12.66 27.15 -7.20
N ALA A 28 11.38 27.49 -7.21
CA ALA A 28 10.32 26.53 -6.99
C ALA A 28 10.58 25.38 -7.97
N SER A 29 10.93 24.21 -7.43
CA SER A 29 11.01 23.00 -8.24
C SER A 29 9.58 22.69 -8.69
N PRO A 30 9.23 22.70 -9.99
CA PRO A 30 7.95 22.18 -10.41
C PRO A 30 8.10 20.66 -10.47
N ALA A 31 8.03 19.99 -9.33
CA ALA A 31 7.63 18.60 -9.32
C ALA A 31 6.11 18.58 -9.49
N ALA A 32 5.66 18.85 -10.72
CA ALA A 32 4.26 18.76 -11.09
C ALA A 32 3.75 17.35 -10.78
N ALA A 33 2.64 17.29 -10.05
CA ALA A 33 1.79 16.11 -10.00
C ALA A 33 1.58 15.61 -11.43
N ALA A 34 1.66 14.28 -11.67
CA ALA A 34 1.42 13.72 -13.01
C ALA A 34 0.13 14.33 -13.59
N ASP A 35 0.26 15.03 -14.73
CA ASP A 35 -0.81 15.88 -15.27
C ASP A 35 -2.08 15.05 -15.50
N ASN A 36 -3.16 15.35 -14.77
CA ASN A 36 -4.49 14.82 -15.07
C ASN A 36 -4.93 15.35 -16.43
N LEU A 37 -4.86 14.49 -17.44
CA LEU A 37 -5.10 14.81 -18.85
C LEU A 37 -6.57 15.15 -19.14
N SER A 38 -7.48 14.88 -18.19
CA SER A 38 -8.89 15.21 -18.32
C SER A 38 -9.17 16.71 -18.12
N LEU A 39 -8.37 17.42 -17.33
CA LEU A 39 -8.65 18.82 -16.97
C LEU A 39 -8.64 19.78 -18.18
N GLY A 40 -7.87 19.44 -19.22
CA GLY A 40 -7.83 20.17 -20.50
C GLY A 40 -8.72 19.59 -21.60
N ALA A 41 -9.49 18.54 -21.31
CA ALA A 41 -10.25 17.79 -22.31
C ALA A 41 -11.69 18.27 -22.46
N GLY A 42 -12.38 17.76 -23.48
CA GLY A 42 -13.84 17.81 -23.59
C GLY A 42 -14.50 16.61 -22.91
N ALA A 43 -15.81 16.68 -22.70
CA ALA A 43 -16.59 15.56 -22.17
C ALA A 43 -17.96 15.43 -22.88
N ASP A 44 -18.46 14.21 -23.00
CA ASP A 44 -19.82 13.88 -23.45
C ASP A 44 -20.31 12.57 -22.82
N GLY A 45 -21.54 12.15 -23.12
CA GLY A 45 -22.11 10.93 -22.54
C GLY A 45 -23.45 10.54 -23.18
N SER A 46 -24.08 9.50 -22.65
CA SER A 46 -25.35 8.97 -23.17
C SER A 46 -26.54 9.89 -22.88
N SER A 47 -26.88 10.01 -21.60
CA SER A 47 -27.99 10.79 -21.07
C SER A 47 -27.51 11.56 -19.85
N LYS A 48 -28.33 12.50 -19.40
CA LYS A 48 -27.95 13.40 -18.32
C LYS A 48 -29.16 13.81 -17.50
N ALA A 49 -29.15 13.46 -16.22
CA ALA A 49 -30.17 13.87 -15.26
C ALA A 49 -30.18 15.41 -15.13
N SER A 50 -31.34 15.95 -14.73
CA SER A 50 -31.51 17.39 -14.50
C SER A 50 -30.53 17.88 -13.43
N GLY A 51 -29.95 19.07 -13.64
CA GLY A 51 -29.00 19.68 -12.71
C GLY A 51 -27.55 19.16 -12.78
N THR A 52 -27.24 18.24 -13.70
CA THR A 52 -25.87 17.71 -13.89
C THR A 52 -25.26 18.19 -15.22
N SER A 53 -23.94 18.02 -15.42
CA SER A 53 -23.24 18.32 -16.68
C SER A 53 -22.24 17.22 -17.03
N TYR A 54 -22.05 16.91 -18.32
CA TYR A 54 -20.92 16.08 -18.74
C TYR A 54 -19.59 16.73 -18.37
N GLY A 55 -19.52 18.06 -18.41
CA GLY A 55 -18.31 18.80 -18.08
C GLY A 55 -17.85 18.69 -16.63
N ASN A 56 -18.72 18.20 -15.74
CA ASN A 56 -18.42 18.05 -14.31
C ASN A 56 -17.39 16.94 -14.06
N VAL A 57 -17.32 15.90 -14.89
CA VAL A 57 -16.37 14.78 -14.68
C VAL A 57 -14.90 15.14 -14.92
N LYS A 58 -14.59 16.41 -15.16
CA LYS A 58 -13.26 16.86 -15.58
C LYS A 58 -12.99 18.31 -15.17
N ASP A 59 -13.75 18.84 -14.23
CA ASP A 59 -13.60 20.22 -13.75
C ASP A 59 -12.70 20.30 -12.51
N GLY A 60 -12.28 19.15 -11.96
CA GLY A 60 -11.44 19.07 -10.77
C GLY A 60 -12.20 19.37 -9.47
N ASN A 61 -13.54 19.40 -9.51
CA ASN A 61 -14.41 19.68 -8.39
C ASN A 61 -15.28 18.46 -8.03
N THR A 62 -14.88 17.74 -6.99
CA THR A 62 -15.62 16.57 -6.50
C THR A 62 -17.01 16.88 -5.91
N GLY A 63 -17.40 18.16 -5.81
CA GLY A 63 -18.72 18.61 -5.38
C GLY A 63 -19.74 18.69 -6.53
N THR A 64 -19.30 18.74 -7.79
CA THR A 64 -20.16 18.60 -8.97
C THR A 64 -20.11 17.15 -9.47
N TYR A 65 -21.08 16.75 -10.30
CA TYR A 65 -21.09 15.40 -10.87
C TYR A 65 -21.87 15.32 -12.16
N TRP A 66 -21.61 14.29 -12.95
CA TRP A 66 -22.51 13.78 -13.98
C TRP A 66 -23.33 12.60 -13.43
N SER A 67 -24.58 12.48 -13.88
CA SER A 67 -25.43 11.31 -13.61
C SER A 67 -26.31 11.00 -14.83
N PRO A 68 -26.45 9.73 -15.24
CA PRO A 68 -27.37 9.35 -16.32
C PRO A 68 -28.83 9.39 -15.84
N ASN A 69 -29.80 9.30 -16.77
CA ASN A 69 -31.23 9.31 -16.45
C ASN A 69 -31.73 8.03 -15.76
N GLY A 70 -30.95 6.95 -15.78
CA GLY A 70 -31.31 5.64 -15.23
C GLY A 70 -30.13 4.97 -14.54
N SER A 71 -30.24 3.68 -14.23
CA SER A 71 -29.17 2.91 -13.56
C SER A 71 -27.98 2.54 -14.46
N THR A 72 -28.06 2.86 -15.74
CA THR A 72 -26.99 2.61 -16.72
C THR A 72 -26.78 3.84 -17.61
N GLY A 73 -25.63 3.89 -18.25
CA GLY A 73 -25.25 4.98 -19.14
C GLY A 73 -23.74 5.12 -19.24
N TYR A 74 -23.28 6.00 -20.11
CA TYR A 74 -21.85 6.22 -20.30
C TYR A 74 -21.48 7.69 -20.24
N VAL A 75 -20.25 7.95 -19.80
CA VAL A 75 -19.61 9.27 -19.85
C VAL A 75 -18.20 9.12 -20.40
N SER A 76 -17.73 10.13 -21.12
CA SER A 76 -16.46 10.08 -21.83
C SER A 76 -15.65 11.34 -21.62
N VAL A 77 -14.33 11.18 -21.64
CA VAL A 77 -13.35 12.25 -21.81
C VAL A 77 -12.84 12.19 -23.25
N LYS A 78 -12.71 13.35 -23.91
CA LYS A 78 -12.30 13.44 -25.32
C LYS A 78 -11.31 14.58 -25.60
N TRP A 79 -10.38 14.35 -26.50
CA TRP A 79 -9.34 15.28 -26.91
C TRP A 79 -9.46 15.62 -28.41
N GLY A 80 -8.97 16.79 -28.80
CA GLY A 80 -8.97 17.22 -30.21
C GLY A 80 -8.03 16.41 -31.11
N SER A 81 -7.00 15.81 -30.52
CA SER A 81 -6.03 14.90 -31.14
C SER A 81 -5.92 13.61 -30.33
N ALA A 82 -5.28 12.59 -30.90
CA ALA A 82 -5.09 11.34 -30.17
C ALA A 82 -4.15 11.57 -28.97
N THR A 83 -4.64 11.22 -27.78
CA THR A 83 -3.93 11.33 -26.52
C THR A 83 -3.63 9.93 -26.02
N THR A 84 -2.40 9.69 -25.59
CA THR A 84 -1.99 8.40 -25.04
C THR A 84 -2.31 8.34 -23.56
N VAL A 85 -3.23 7.45 -23.21
CA VAL A 85 -3.67 7.19 -21.83
C VAL A 85 -3.47 5.73 -21.46
N SER A 86 -3.19 5.45 -20.19
CA SER A 86 -3.00 4.10 -19.66
C SER A 86 -3.79 3.84 -18.38
N SER A 87 -4.40 4.88 -17.81
CA SER A 87 -5.25 4.73 -16.63
C SER A 87 -6.29 5.82 -16.52
N ALA A 88 -7.34 5.51 -15.78
CA ALA A 88 -8.38 6.42 -15.37
C ALA A 88 -8.65 6.31 -13.86
N VAL A 89 -9.10 7.39 -13.23
CA VAL A 89 -9.61 7.39 -11.85
C VAL A 89 -11.03 7.93 -11.86
N ILE A 90 -11.96 7.13 -11.34
CA ILE A 90 -13.37 7.48 -11.23
C ILE A 90 -13.66 7.93 -9.79
N ARG A 91 -13.95 9.21 -9.61
CA ARG A 91 -14.43 9.76 -8.33
C ARG A 91 -15.95 9.74 -8.33
N HIS A 92 -16.55 9.36 -7.20
CA HIS A 92 -18.00 9.29 -7.04
C HIS A 92 -18.49 10.43 -6.16
N ALA A 93 -19.65 10.99 -6.49
CA ALA A 93 -20.37 11.87 -5.58
C ALA A 93 -21.34 11.06 -4.72
N SER A 94 -21.64 11.56 -3.51
CA SER A 94 -22.58 10.93 -2.60
C SER A 94 -24.03 10.96 -3.13
N GLY A 95 -24.85 10.02 -2.66
CA GLY A 95 -26.29 9.98 -2.96
C GLY A 95 -26.66 9.44 -4.36
N GLY A 96 -25.73 8.80 -5.07
CA GLY A 96 -26.01 8.06 -6.31
C GLY A 96 -26.22 6.56 -6.07
N GLY A 97 -26.72 5.86 -7.10
CA GLY A 97 -26.78 4.40 -7.12
C GLY A 97 -25.39 3.75 -7.16
N THR A 98 -25.27 2.57 -6.57
CA THR A 98 -24.02 1.81 -6.49
C THR A 98 -23.80 1.04 -7.80
N ILE A 99 -22.69 1.31 -8.48
CA ILE A 99 -22.31 0.61 -9.70
C ILE A 99 -21.89 -0.82 -9.35
N SER A 100 -22.43 -1.80 -10.07
CA SER A 100 -22.14 -3.23 -9.90
C SER A 100 -21.46 -3.84 -11.13
N ALA A 101 -21.55 -3.20 -12.31
CA ALA A 101 -20.80 -3.60 -13.49
C ALA A 101 -20.54 -2.42 -14.44
N TRP A 102 -19.37 -2.42 -15.06
CA TRP A 102 -18.92 -1.36 -15.98
C TRP A 102 -17.86 -1.87 -16.95
N ARG A 103 -17.61 -1.09 -18.01
CA ARG A 103 -16.50 -1.28 -18.94
C ARG A 103 -15.92 0.06 -19.38
N VAL A 104 -14.63 0.05 -19.74
CA VAL A 104 -13.96 1.20 -20.35
C VAL A 104 -13.67 0.88 -21.81
N LEU A 105 -14.02 1.81 -22.69
CA LEU A 105 -13.96 1.65 -24.13
C LEU A 105 -13.01 2.66 -24.76
N ASN A 106 -12.31 2.24 -25.81
CA ASN A 106 -11.82 3.14 -26.83
C ASN A 106 -13.00 3.47 -27.75
N ALA A 107 -13.55 4.68 -27.63
CA ALA A 107 -14.76 5.04 -28.36
C ALA A 107 -14.52 5.33 -29.85
N ASP A 108 -13.26 5.49 -30.27
CA ASP A 108 -12.92 5.65 -31.69
C ASP A 108 -13.08 4.33 -32.45
N THR A 109 -12.86 3.20 -31.77
CA THR A 109 -12.84 1.86 -32.37
C THR A 109 -13.95 0.94 -31.86
N GLY A 110 -14.57 1.28 -30.72
CA GLY A 110 -15.52 0.43 -30.01
C GLY A 110 -14.87 -0.70 -29.19
N ALA A 111 -13.53 -0.78 -29.15
CA ALA A 111 -12.83 -1.81 -28.41
C ALA A 111 -13.02 -1.64 -26.88
N VAL A 112 -13.33 -2.74 -26.20
CA VAL A 112 -13.33 -2.78 -24.73
C VAL A 112 -11.88 -2.87 -24.26
N LEU A 113 -11.41 -1.81 -23.59
CA LEU A 113 -10.06 -1.76 -23.02
C LEU A 113 -9.98 -2.54 -21.71
N THR A 114 -11.03 -2.50 -20.90
CA THR A 114 -11.18 -3.27 -19.68
C THR A 114 -12.64 -3.26 -19.19
N SER A 115 -12.98 -4.16 -18.28
CA SER A 115 -14.30 -4.23 -17.63
C SER A 115 -14.17 -4.68 -16.19
N GLY A 116 -15.14 -4.34 -15.35
CA GLY A 116 -15.12 -4.73 -13.94
C GLY A 116 -16.51 -4.87 -13.34
N SER A 117 -16.54 -5.58 -12.21
CA SER A 117 -17.68 -5.66 -11.31
C SER A 117 -17.45 -4.79 -10.08
N GLY A 118 -18.53 -4.30 -9.46
CA GLY A 118 -18.49 -3.37 -8.34
C GLY A 118 -18.19 -1.93 -8.74
N THR A 119 -18.13 -1.03 -7.76
CA THR A 119 -17.95 0.41 -7.99
C THR A 119 -16.53 0.71 -8.50
N PRO A 120 -16.36 1.33 -9.69
CA PRO A 120 -15.03 1.62 -10.24
C PRO A 120 -14.29 2.67 -9.42
N GLY A 121 -13.02 2.45 -9.09
CA GLY A 121 -12.14 3.47 -8.51
C GLY A 121 -11.05 3.84 -9.51
N THR A 122 -9.83 3.36 -9.27
CA THR A 122 -8.76 3.42 -10.25
C THR A 122 -8.89 2.27 -11.25
N ILE A 123 -8.82 2.59 -12.54
CA ILE A 123 -8.92 1.67 -13.66
C ILE A 123 -7.63 1.75 -14.47
N SER A 124 -6.92 0.64 -14.65
CA SER A 124 -5.76 0.57 -15.53
C SER A 124 -6.10 -0.24 -16.78
N PHE A 125 -5.51 0.13 -17.92
CA PHE A 125 -5.66 -0.58 -19.20
C PHE A 125 -4.38 -0.40 -20.02
N ALA A 126 -4.22 -1.21 -21.09
CA ALA A 126 -3.05 -1.09 -21.97
C ALA A 126 -2.93 0.34 -22.50
N SER A 127 -1.71 0.89 -22.52
CA SER A 127 -1.47 2.24 -23.06
C SER A 127 -2.05 2.35 -24.46
N THR A 128 -3.03 3.23 -24.61
CA THR A 128 -3.81 3.35 -25.84
C THR A 128 -3.82 4.81 -26.25
N SER A 129 -3.43 5.06 -27.50
CA SER A 129 -3.61 6.36 -28.13
C SER A 129 -5.01 6.43 -28.72
N LEU A 130 -5.82 7.37 -28.23
CA LEU A 130 -7.22 7.52 -28.59
C LEU A 130 -7.65 8.98 -28.44
N LYS A 131 -8.68 9.40 -29.17
CA LYS A 131 -9.31 10.70 -29.05
C LYS A 131 -10.44 10.70 -28.03
N LYS A 132 -11.00 9.54 -27.68
CA LYS A 132 -12.13 9.45 -26.75
C LYS A 132 -12.15 8.16 -25.91
N LEU A 133 -12.10 8.33 -24.59
CA LEU A 133 -12.16 7.26 -23.60
C LEU A 133 -13.54 7.28 -22.93
N THR A 134 -14.24 6.16 -22.91
CA THR A 134 -15.61 6.08 -22.36
C THR A 134 -15.67 5.12 -21.18
N LEU A 135 -16.24 5.56 -20.06
CA LEU A 135 -16.73 4.70 -18.99
C LEU A 135 -18.20 4.37 -19.28
N ASP A 136 -18.49 3.11 -19.56
CA ASP A 136 -19.82 2.58 -19.83
C ASP A 136 -20.30 1.75 -18.64
N ILE A 137 -21.32 2.25 -17.94
CA ILE A 137 -21.90 1.64 -16.75
C ILE A 137 -23.04 0.72 -17.20
N THR A 138 -22.81 -0.58 -17.06
CA THR A 138 -23.72 -1.62 -17.54
C THR A 138 -24.68 -2.13 -16.46
N SER A 139 -24.39 -1.90 -15.18
CA SER A 139 -25.31 -2.20 -14.08
C SER A 139 -25.04 -1.34 -12.83
N ALA A 140 -26.11 -0.84 -12.21
CA ALA A 140 -26.08 -0.17 -10.91
C ALA A 140 -27.43 -0.31 -10.18
N SER A 141 -27.46 -0.09 -8.88
CA SER A 141 -28.69 -0.14 -8.05
C SER A 141 -29.64 1.06 -8.25
N GLY A 142 -29.20 2.09 -8.97
CA GLY A 142 -29.91 3.34 -9.25
C GLY A 142 -29.02 4.25 -10.10
N ALA A 143 -29.43 5.49 -10.36
CA ALA A 143 -28.61 6.41 -11.17
C ALA A 143 -27.30 6.77 -10.46
N PRO A 144 -26.13 6.36 -10.98
CA PRO A 144 -24.84 6.64 -10.35
C PRO A 144 -24.43 8.10 -10.54
N ARG A 145 -23.54 8.61 -9.68
CA ARG A 145 -23.02 9.97 -9.75
C ARG A 145 -21.51 9.96 -9.86
N ILE A 146 -21.00 10.35 -11.02
CA ILE A 146 -19.56 10.42 -11.28
C ILE A 146 -19.11 11.86 -11.10
N ALA A 147 -18.30 12.11 -10.08
CA ALA A 147 -17.73 13.42 -9.79
C ALA A 147 -16.56 13.73 -10.72
N GLU A 148 -15.63 12.78 -10.92
CA GLU A 148 -14.49 12.95 -11.82
C GLU A 148 -14.21 11.67 -12.61
N PHE A 149 -13.71 11.86 -13.83
CA PHE A 149 -13.14 10.86 -14.71
C PHE A 149 -11.75 11.35 -15.12
N GLU A 150 -10.80 11.19 -14.21
CA GLU A 150 -9.41 11.61 -14.35
C GLU A 150 -8.67 10.63 -15.28
N THR A 151 -7.73 11.10 -16.10
CA THR A 151 -6.99 10.24 -17.06
C THR A 151 -5.51 10.59 -17.08
N TYR A 152 -4.65 9.59 -17.31
CA TYR A 152 -3.21 9.74 -17.18
C TYR A 152 -2.43 8.94 -18.25
N GLY A 153 -1.33 9.51 -18.73
CA GLY A 153 -0.39 8.89 -19.69
C GLY A 153 0.78 8.16 -19.03
N SER A 154 1.64 7.54 -19.84
CA SER A 154 2.85 6.83 -19.39
C SER A 154 4.09 7.67 -19.76
N GLY A 155 4.91 8.10 -18.79
CA GLY A 155 6.07 8.96 -19.05
C GLY A 155 7.37 8.44 -18.43
N GLY A 156 8.32 8.02 -19.30
CA GLY A 156 9.78 8.15 -19.09
C GLY A 156 10.63 6.89 -18.83
N GLY A 157 10.89 6.04 -19.83
CA GLY A 157 11.94 5.00 -19.77
C GLY A 157 11.92 4.05 -20.97
N THR A 158 13.02 3.97 -21.72
CA THR A 158 13.17 3.45 -23.09
C THR A 158 12.99 1.94 -23.29
N THR A 159 12.44 1.59 -24.46
CA THR A 159 12.27 0.25 -25.06
C THR A 159 13.61 -0.44 -25.39
N PRO A 160 13.71 -1.78 -25.24
CA PRO A 160 14.31 -2.60 -26.30
C PRO A 160 13.34 -3.62 -26.92
N THR A 161 13.51 -3.78 -28.23
CA THR A 161 12.78 -4.58 -29.22
C THR A 161 12.71 -6.09 -28.90
N THR A 162 11.55 -6.72 -29.15
CA THR A 162 11.29 -8.18 -29.03
C THR A 162 11.79 -8.96 -30.27
N PRO A 163 12.17 -10.26 -30.17
CA PRO A 163 11.21 -11.40 -30.26
C PRO A 163 11.62 -12.70 -29.48
N PRO A 164 10.80 -13.78 -29.38
CA PRO A 164 9.34 -13.92 -29.33
C PRO A 164 8.81 -14.60 -28.04
N THR A 165 7.58 -14.25 -27.69
CA THR A 165 6.54 -15.06 -27.02
C THR A 165 6.90 -15.95 -25.82
N THR A 166 6.71 -15.42 -24.61
CA THR A 166 5.90 -16.09 -23.57
C THR A 166 5.12 -15.03 -22.78
N THR A 167 3.79 -15.11 -22.86
CA THR A 167 2.83 -14.34 -22.06
C THR A 167 3.19 -14.36 -20.57
N PRO A 168 3.35 -13.21 -19.88
CA PRO A 168 3.39 -13.19 -18.43
C PRO A 168 2.06 -13.72 -17.87
N PRO A 169 2.06 -14.67 -16.92
CA PRO A 169 0.82 -15.21 -16.40
C PRO A 169 0.07 -14.09 -15.66
N THR A 170 -1.13 -13.76 -16.14
CA THR A 170 -2.07 -12.82 -15.51
C THR A 170 -2.77 -13.43 -14.29
N THR A 171 -2.13 -14.40 -13.63
CA THR A 171 -2.56 -14.98 -12.36
C THR A 171 -1.31 -15.45 -11.61
N PRO A 172 -0.98 -14.87 -10.43
CA PRO A 172 0.11 -15.37 -9.60
C PRO A 172 -0.20 -16.81 -9.16
N PRO A 173 0.78 -17.74 -9.17
CA PRO A 173 0.55 -19.07 -8.65
C PRO A 173 0.16 -18.99 -7.17
N SER A 174 -0.75 -19.86 -6.74
CA SER A 174 -1.09 -20.06 -5.32
C SER A 174 0.09 -20.60 -4.49
N ASN A 175 1.19 -20.96 -5.17
CA ASN A 175 2.46 -21.37 -4.58
C ASN A 175 3.58 -20.47 -5.15
N PRO A 176 4.20 -19.59 -4.34
CA PRO A 176 5.13 -18.55 -4.81
C PRO A 176 6.48 -19.06 -5.37
N GLY A 177 6.71 -20.38 -5.43
CA GLY A 177 8.02 -20.92 -5.77
C GLY A 177 9.06 -20.64 -4.68
N THR A 178 10.30 -21.11 -4.84
CA THR A 178 11.37 -20.80 -3.88
C THR A 178 11.85 -19.35 -4.07
N PRO A 179 11.85 -18.52 -3.02
CA PRO A 179 12.32 -17.14 -3.11
C PRO A 179 13.80 -17.11 -3.47
N THR A 180 14.16 -16.31 -4.49
CA THR A 180 15.53 -16.24 -5.03
C THR A 180 16.32 -15.02 -4.54
N GLY A 181 15.64 -14.08 -3.87
CA GLY A 181 16.20 -12.76 -3.54
C GLY A 181 16.11 -11.74 -4.69
N SER A 182 15.54 -12.11 -5.84
CA SER A 182 15.36 -11.19 -6.97
C SER A 182 14.24 -10.20 -6.68
N TRP A 183 14.55 -8.91 -6.78
CA TRP A 183 13.57 -7.84 -6.62
C TRP A 183 12.82 -7.60 -7.93
N PRO A 184 11.50 -7.39 -7.91
CA PRO A 184 10.75 -7.06 -9.11
C PRO A 184 11.07 -5.65 -9.59
N SER A 185 10.90 -5.43 -10.89
CA SER A 185 10.87 -4.08 -11.45
C SER A 185 9.51 -3.45 -11.20
N SER A 186 9.51 -2.17 -10.84
CA SER A 186 8.28 -1.39 -10.71
C SER A 186 7.61 -1.16 -12.06
N ALA A 187 6.29 -1.35 -12.13
CA ALA A 187 5.48 -1.07 -13.31
C ALA A 187 4.98 0.38 -13.39
N GLY A 188 5.55 1.28 -12.57
CA GLY A 188 5.17 2.69 -12.46
C GLY A 188 5.04 3.12 -11.01
N SER A 189 4.86 4.42 -10.75
CA SER A 189 4.75 4.95 -9.38
C SER A 189 3.37 5.56 -9.13
N VAL A 190 2.90 5.45 -7.89
CA VAL A 190 1.62 6.00 -7.41
C VAL A 190 1.90 6.75 -6.11
N SER A 191 1.62 8.05 -6.10
CA SER A 191 1.61 8.83 -4.87
C SER A 191 0.23 8.73 -4.23
N ILE A 192 0.17 8.37 -2.94
CA ILE A 192 -1.02 8.35 -2.11
C ILE A 192 -0.93 9.49 -1.10
N SER A 193 -2.05 10.16 -0.86
CA SER A 193 -2.14 11.32 0.06
C SER A 193 -2.64 10.93 1.46
N GLY A 194 -2.74 9.63 1.74
CA GLY A 194 -3.32 9.06 2.95
C GLY A 194 -3.62 7.58 2.76
N THR A 195 -4.05 6.92 3.84
CA THR A 195 -4.26 5.47 3.88
C THR A 195 -5.25 4.99 2.83
N VAL A 196 -4.85 3.99 2.05
CA VAL A 196 -5.70 3.31 1.08
C VAL A 196 -6.49 2.19 1.77
N ASN A 197 -7.82 2.33 1.82
CA ASN A 197 -8.69 1.30 2.38
C ASN A 197 -8.99 0.20 1.35
N VAL A 198 -8.84 -1.07 1.74
CA VAL A 198 -9.02 -2.26 0.89
C VAL A 198 -10.08 -3.18 1.51
N SER A 199 -11.28 -3.24 0.94
CA SER A 199 -12.39 -4.10 1.42
C SER A 199 -12.63 -5.36 0.58
N GLY A 200 -11.96 -5.48 -0.57
CA GLY A 200 -11.98 -6.63 -1.46
C GLY A 200 -10.56 -6.98 -1.90
N THR A 201 -10.34 -7.19 -3.20
CA THR A 201 -8.98 -7.32 -3.75
C THR A 201 -8.50 -5.98 -4.32
N PHE A 202 -7.36 -5.50 -3.85
CA PHE A 202 -6.59 -4.43 -4.46
C PHE A 202 -5.38 -5.04 -5.16
N ASP A 203 -5.34 -4.93 -6.48
CA ASP A 203 -4.17 -5.29 -7.29
C ASP A 203 -3.44 -4.01 -7.71
N GLY A 204 -2.21 -3.83 -7.22
CA GLY A 204 -1.41 -2.66 -7.54
C GLY A 204 -0.64 -2.76 -8.86
N GLY A 205 -0.77 -3.87 -9.59
CA GLY A 205 -0.15 -4.06 -10.91
C GLY A 205 1.38 -3.97 -10.91
N MET A 206 2.02 -4.33 -9.78
CA MET A 206 3.45 -4.15 -9.50
C MET A 206 3.94 -2.70 -9.56
N LYS A 207 3.06 -1.72 -9.36
CA LYS A 207 3.47 -0.32 -9.20
C LYS A 207 4.04 -0.06 -7.80
N THR A 208 4.88 0.96 -7.71
CA THR A 208 5.42 1.49 -6.44
C THR A 208 4.47 2.52 -5.85
N TYR A 209 3.93 2.25 -4.67
CA TYR A 209 3.08 3.13 -3.90
C TYR A 209 3.90 3.79 -2.79
N CYS A 210 3.83 5.10 -2.70
CA CYS A 210 4.39 5.92 -1.62
C CYS A 210 3.47 7.15 -1.47
N CYS A 211 3.60 8.10 -0.56
CA CYS A 211 4.63 8.32 0.44
C CYS A 211 3.87 8.82 1.68
N ILE A 212 3.59 7.95 2.65
CA ILE A 212 2.94 8.33 3.91
C ILE A 212 4.00 8.38 5.02
N GLY A 213 3.87 9.37 5.89
CA GLY A 213 4.76 9.55 7.04
C GLY A 213 6.06 10.28 6.68
N ASP A 214 6.96 10.33 7.65
CA ASP A 214 8.24 11.04 7.58
C ASP A 214 9.45 10.09 7.50
N GLY A 215 9.21 8.78 7.46
CA GLY A 215 10.25 7.74 7.45
C GLY A 215 10.85 7.44 8.84
N SER A 216 10.29 8.01 9.92
CA SER A 216 10.70 7.69 11.29
C SER A 216 10.12 6.36 11.81
N GLN A 217 10.66 5.86 12.93
CA GLN A 217 10.18 4.67 13.66
C GLN A 217 9.03 5.00 14.65
N SER A 218 8.23 6.03 14.37
CA SER A 218 7.16 6.47 15.29
C SER A 218 5.95 5.53 15.22
N GLU A 219 5.53 4.98 16.37
CA GLU A 219 4.37 4.07 16.49
C GLU A 219 2.99 4.72 16.15
N SER A 220 2.95 6.00 15.78
CA SER A 220 1.71 6.74 15.49
C SER A 220 1.55 7.11 14.01
N GLN A 221 2.37 6.54 13.12
CA GLN A 221 2.24 6.78 11.70
C GLN A 221 1.01 6.08 11.11
N ASP A 222 0.40 6.71 10.11
CA ASP A 222 -0.69 6.09 9.36
C ASP A 222 -0.14 4.97 8.45
N PRO A 223 -0.86 3.85 8.29
CA PRO A 223 -0.47 2.82 7.35
C PRO A 223 -0.70 3.28 5.91
N MET A 224 0.12 2.79 4.98
CA MET A 224 -0.06 2.93 3.53
C MET A 224 -1.37 2.28 3.07
N PHE A 225 -1.63 1.07 3.55
CA PHE A 225 -2.84 0.31 3.21
C PHE A 225 -3.51 -0.22 4.46
N LYS A 226 -4.84 -0.11 4.50
CA LYS A 226 -5.68 -0.68 5.55
C LYS A 226 -6.62 -1.69 4.93
N ILE A 227 -6.35 -2.96 5.16
CA ILE A 227 -7.07 -4.10 4.61
C ILE A 227 -8.15 -4.53 5.61
N ALA A 228 -9.41 -4.44 5.18
CA ALA A 228 -10.55 -4.95 5.94
C ALA A 228 -10.53 -6.48 6.01
N ASN A 229 -11.34 -7.05 6.92
CA ASN A 229 -11.46 -8.50 7.05
C ASN A 229 -11.86 -9.16 5.70
N GLY A 230 -11.13 -10.20 5.31
CA GLY A 230 -11.27 -10.90 4.04
C GLY A 230 -10.60 -10.23 2.84
N GLY A 231 -10.03 -9.03 3.01
CA GLY A 231 -9.42 -8.27 1.92
C GLY A 231 -8.08 -8.85 1.46
N THR A 232 -7.71 -8.55 0.21
CA THR A 232 -6.44 -8.94 -0.41
C THR A 232 -5.72 -7.71 -0.96
N LEU A 233 -4.46 -7.52 -0.58
CA LEU A 233 -3.52 -6.62 -1.23
C LEU A 233 -2.56 -7.45 -2.06
N GLN A 234 -2.44 -7.15 -3.35
CA GLN A 234 -1.54 -7.91 -4.21
C GLN A 234 -0.79 -7.08 -5.25
N ASN A 235 0.37 -7.59 -5.65
CA ASN A 235 1.22 -7.01 -6.68
C ASN A 235 1.49 -5.53 -6.41
N VAL A 236 2.02 -5.22 -5.23
CA VAL A 236 2.28 -3.85 -4.78
C VAL A 236 3.75 -3.75 -4.43
N ILE A 237 4.44 -2.73 -4.92
CA ILE A 237 5.71 -2.32 -4.35
C ILE A 237 5.41 -1.15 -3.41
N ILE A 238 5.90 -1.16 -2.18
CA ILE A 238 5.77 -0.09 -1.21
C ILE A 238 7.12 0.62 -1.17
N GLY A 239 7.09 1.89 -1.56
CA GLY A 239 8.24 2.79 -1.53
C GLY A 239 8.40 3.46 -0.17
N SER A 240 9.45 4.28 -0.06
CA SER A 240 9.74 5.10 1.13
C SER A 240 9.28 6.54 0.89
N PRO A 241 8.75 7.26 1.90
CA PRO A 241 8.36 6.77 3.23
C PRO A 241 7.16 5.82 3.19
N ALA A 242 7.21 4.76 4.01
CA ALA A 242 6.23 3.68 4.04
C ALA A 242 5.25 3.73 5.23
N GLY A 243 5.30 4.78 6.06
CA GLY A 243 4.50 4.90 7.28
C GLY A 243 4.59 3.64 8.17
N ASP A 244 3.46 3.26 8.76
CA ASP A 244 3.26 1.97 9.45
C ASP A 244 2.77 0.89 8.47
N GLY A 245 3.42 0.82 7.30
CA GLY A 245 3.27 -0.24 6.31
C GLY A 245 1.81 -0.59 5.96
N VAL A 246 1.45 -1.85 6.18
CA VAL A 246 0.12 -2.40 5.86
C VAL A 246 -0.60 -2.86 7.12
N HIS A 247 -1.82 -2.41 7.36
CA HIS A 247 -2.65 -2.87 8.47
C HIS A 247 -3.70 -3.87 8.00
N CYS A 248 -3.78 -5.02 8.67
CA CYS A 248 -4.87 -5.97 8.51
C CYS A 248 -5.84 -5.89 9.70
N GLU A 249 -7.04 -5.37 9.45
CA GLU A 249 -8.06 -5.14 10.48
C GLU A 249 -8.89 -6.41 10.80
N GLY A 250 -8.69 -7.48 10.02
CA GLY A 250 -9.22 -8.82 10.23
C GLY A 250 -8.26 -9.86 9.64
N THR A 251 -8.79 -11.01 9.25
CA THR A 251 -8.04 -11.91 8.35
C THR A 251 -7.80 -11.20 7.01
N CYS A 252 -6.60 -11.30 6.44
CA CYS A 252 -6.27 -10.63 5.19
C CYS A 252 -5.31 -11.49 4.36
N THR A 253 -5.18 -11.18 3.08
CA THR A 253 -4.13 -11.73 2.21
C THR A 253 -3.23 -10.62 1.70
N ILE A 254 -1.93 -10.78 1.88
CA ILE A 254 -0.87 -9.96 1.32
C ILE A 254 -0.13 -10.87 0.33
N ARG A 255 -0.24 -10.60 -0.97
CA ARG A 255 0.28 -11.49 -2.01
C ARG A 255 1.21 -10.74 -2.96
N ASN A 256 2.45 -11.20 -3.09
CA ASN A 256 3.43 -10.58 -3.99
C ASN A 256 3.56 -9.07 -3.72
N VAL A 257 3.73 -8.70 -2.45
CA VAL A 257 3.93 -7.32 -2.00
C VAL A 257 5.39 -7.13 -1.60
N TRP A 258 5.97 -6.00 -1.99
CA TRP A 258 7.41 -5.74 -1.90
C TRP A 258 7.71 -4.42 -1.21
N TRP A 259 8.37 -4.42 -0.05
CA TRP A 259 8.75 -3.21 0.68
C TRP A 259 10.19 -2.83 0.38
N ASN A 260 10.39 -1.73 -0.36
CA ASN A 260 11.72 -1.24 -0.69
C ASN A 260 12.50 -0.73 0.53
N ASP A 261 11.76 -0.31 1.55
CA ASP A 261 12.24 0.24 2.80
C ASP A 261 11.12 0.03 3.83
N ILE A 262 11.39 -0.72 4.89
CA ILE A 262 10.39 -0.94 5.94
C ILE A 262 10.35 0.35 6.77
N GLY A 263 9.14 0.89 6.98
CA GLY A 263 8.92 2.02 7.89
C GLY A 263 9.04 1.58 9.35
N GLU A 264 8.00 1.75 10.14
CA GLU A 264 7.96 1.17 11.50
C GLU A 264 7.88 -0.36 11.41
N ASP A 265 6.81 -0.87 10.79
CA ASP A 265 6.61 -2.27 10.44
C ASP A 265 6.29 -2.42 8.93
N ALA A 266 6.54 -3.61 8.35
CA ALA A 266 6.11 -3.88 6.98
C ALA A 266 4.59 -4.14 6.94
N ALA A 267 4.12 -4.99 7.86
CA ALA A 267 2.68 -5.18 8.08
C ALA A 267 2.33 -5.54 9.53
N THR A 268 1.18 -5.03 9.96
CA THR A 268 0.64 -5.19 11.31
C THR A 268 -0.73 -5.87 11.27
N PHE A 269 -0.82 -7.06 11.90
CA PHE A 269 -2.03 -7.88 11.96
C PHE A 269 -2.80 -7.60 13.25
N LYS A 270 -3.99 -6.99 13.12
CA LYS A 270 -4.77 -6.42 14.24
C LYS A 270 -6.09 -7.15 14.50
N GLY A 271 -6.53 -8.00 13.57
CA GLY A 271 -7.78 -8.73 13.67
C GLY A 271 -7.91 -9.58 14.94
N THR A 272 -9.09 -9.54 15.57
CA THR A 272 -9.39 -10.29 16.82
C THR A 272 -10.45 -11.37 16.63
N GLY A 273 -10.90 -11.61 15.40
CA GLY A 273 -11.89 -12.63 15.05
C GLY A 273 -11.33 -14.05 14.91
N GLY A 274 -10.05 -14.28 15.19
CA GLY A 274 -9.34 -15.52 14.91
C GLY A 274 -9.07 -15.71 13.42
N GLY A 275 -8.93 -16.97 12.99
CA GLY A 275 -8.67 -17.31 11.59
C GLY A 275 -7.20 -17.21 11.20
N THR A 276 -6.93 -17.10 9.89
CA THR A 276 -5.57 -17.03 9.34
C THR A 276 -5.44 -15.86 8.36
N SER A 277 -4.44 -15.01 8.58
CA SER A 277 -3.95 -14.04 7.61
C SER A 277 -2.78 -14.64 6.83
N TYR A 278 -2.64 -14.27 5.57
CA TYR A 278 -1.66 -14.87 4.65
C TYR A 278 -0.70 -13.83 4.10
N VAL A 279 0.59 -14.15 4.12
CA VAL A 279 1.65 -13.49 3.36
C VAL A 279 2.18 -14.52 2.36
N ILE A 280 2.00 -14.25 1.07
CA ILE A 280 2.26 -15.20 -0.02
C ILE A 280 3.19 -14.56 -1.06
N GLY A 281 4.43 -15.02 -1.12
CA GLY A 281 5.46 -14.41 -1.95
C GLY A 281 5.82 -13.01 -1.49
N GLY A 282 6.51 -12.25 -2.35
CA GLY A 282 6.92 -10.89 -2.03
C GLY A 282 8.25 -10.80 -1.29
N GLY A 283 8.58 -9.60 -0.82
CA GLY A 283 9.77 -9.41 -0.01
C GLY A 283 9.86 -8.05 0.67
N ALA A 284 10.76 -7.91 1.63
CA ALA A 284 11.00 -6.64 2.31
C ALA A 284 12.49 -6.46 2.62
N ARG A 285 12.90 -5.21 2.80
CA ARG A 285 14.29 -4.88 3.15
C ARG A 285 14.38 -3.60 3.96
N SER A 286 15.54 -3.40 4.58
CA SER A 286 15.88 -2.18 5.33
C SER A 286 14.97 -1.92 6.53
N GLY A 287 14.63 -2.96 7.30
CA GLY A 287 13.90 -2.79 8.56
C GLY A 287 14.82 -2.57 9.76
N SER A 288 14.36 -1.78 10.73
CA SER A 288 15.12 -1.53 11.96
C SER A 288 14.84 -2.55 13.06
N ASP A 289 13.57 -2.96 13.26
CA ASP A 289 13.18 -3.90 14.33
C ASP A 289 12.45 -5.12 13.81
N LYS A 290 11.18 -4.96 13.38
CA LYS A 290 10.30 -6.09 13.05
C LYS A 290 9.64 -5.88 11.69
N THR A 291 9.56 -6.97 10.91
CA THR A 291 8.92 -6.95 9.59
C THR A 291 7.42 -7.16 9.74
N PHE A 292 7.01 -8.20 10.45
CA PHE A 292 5.61 -8.53 10.69
C PHE A 292 5.26 -8.49 12.16
N GLN A 293 4.38 -7.57 12.52
CA GLN A 293 3.87 -7.41 13.87
C GLN A 293 2.48 -8.03 14.01
N HIS A 294 2.28 -8.87 15.03
CA HIS A 294 1.00 -9.52 15.29
C HIS A 294 0.42 -9.04 16.62
N ASN A 295 -0.52 -8.09 16.52
CA ASN A 295 -1.21 -7.47 17.66
C ASN A 295 -2.51 -8.20 18.00
N GLY A 296 -3.22 -8.71 17.00
CA GLY A 296 -4.49 -9.45 17.11
C GLY A 296 -4.36 -10.89 17.62
N ASN A 297 -5.34 -11.74 17.30
CA ASN A 297 -5.31 -13.17 17.60
C ASN A 297 -5.35 -14.03 16.32
N GLY A 298 -5.22 -15.34 16.47
CA GLY A 298 -5.27 -16.27 15.33
C GLY A 298 -3.90 -16.58 14.76
N THR A 299 -3.83 -16.79 13.43
CA THR A 299 -2.62 -17.28 12.76
C THR A 299 -2.14 -16.31 11.67
N VAL A 300 -0.84 -16.08 11.56
CA VAL A 300 -0.20 -15.49 10.38
C VAL A 300 0.57 -16.59 9.63
N SER A 301 0.25 -16.81 8.37
CA SER A 301 0.93 -17.79 7.51
C SER A 301 1.81 -17.06 6.49
N ILE A 302 3.12 -17.23 6.59
CA ILE A 302 4.13 -16.57 5.77
C ILE A 302 4.78 -17.62 4.89
N SER A 303 4.68 -17.43 3.57
CA SER A 303 5.21 -18.40 2.61
C SER A 303 5.85 -17.73 1.39
N GLY A 304 6.99 -18.27 0.93
CA GLY A 304 7.67 -17.76 -0.28
C GLY A 304 8.26 -16.35 -0.16
N PHE A 305 8.42 -15.84 1.06
CA PHE A 305 8.83 -14.46 1.31
C PHE A 305 10.36 -14.32 1.30
N TYR A 306 10.84 -13.20 0.78
CA TYR A 306 12.24 -12.80 0.86
C TYR A 306 12.43 -11.61 1.82
N LEU A 307 13.31 -11.73 2.80
CA LEU A 307 13.66 -10.63 3.70
C LEU A 307 15.16 -10.34 3.62
N SER A 308 15.56 -9.07 3.54
CA SER A 308 16.97 -8.65 3.59
C SER A 308 17.20 -7.45 4.50
N GLY A 309 17.87 -7.64 5.64
CA GLY A 309 18.18 -6.54 6.57
C GLY A 309 16.97 -6.16 7.42
N SER A 310 16.74 -6.86 8.52
CA SER A 310 15.73 -6.53 9.55
C SER A 310 16.00 -7.32 10.83
N GLY A 311 15.71 -6.74 12.00
CA GLY A 311 15.89 -7.46 13.26
C GLY A 311 15.09 -8.77 13.32
N LYS A 312 13.78 -8.73 13.00
CA LYS A 312 12.88 -9.89 13.15
C LYS A 312 11.94 -10.02 11.96
N LEU A 313 11.78 -11.24 11.42
CA LEU A 313 10.73 -11.49 10.44
C LEU A 313 9.34 -11.39 11.07
N TYR A 314 9.10 -12.05 12.21
CA TYR A 314 7.80 -12.06 12.88
C TYR A 314 7.91 -11.84 14.39
N ARG A 315 7.03 -10.98 14.94
CA ARG A 315 6.89 -10.78 16.39
C ARG A 315 5.41 -10.81 16.80
N ALA A 316 5.10 -11.71 17.74
CA ALA A 316 3.84 -11.67 18.48
C ALA A 316 3.90 -10.57 19.55
N CYS A 317 2.97 -9.62 19.58
CA CYS A 317 3.04 -8.51 20.53
C CYS A 317 3.11 -8.99 21.98
N GLY A 318 4.17 -8.62 22.71
CA GLY A 318 4.44 -9.12 24.06
C GLY A 318 3.90 -8.26 25.20
N ASN A 319 3.55 -6.99 24.95
CA ASN A 319 3.10 -6.02 25.95
C ASN A 319 1.95 -5.12 25.43
N CYS A 320 1.16 -5.65 24.48
CA CYS A 320 -0.03 -4.97 24.00
C CYS A 320 -1.05 -4.75 25.12
N SER A 321 -1.97 -3.80 24.93
CA SER A 321 -3.09 -3.54 25.87
C SER A 321 -3.96 -4.77 26.13
N SER A 322 -4.01 -5.69 25.17
CA SER A 322 -4.69 -6.97 25.29
C SER A 322 -3.72 -8.11 25.00
N SER A 323 -3.79 -9.15 25.82
CA SER A 323 -3.04 -10.39 25.64
C SER A 323 -3.87 -11.37 24.80
N TYR A 324 -3.27 -11.91 23.76
CA TYR A 324 -3.90 -12.90 22.88
C TYR A 324 -2.97 -14.08 22.69
N GLN A 325 -3.57 -15.24 22.45
CA GLN A 325 -2.88 -16.39 21.90
C GLN A 325 -2.72 -16.20 20.39
N ARG A 326 -1.48 -16.34 19.90
CA ARG A 326 -1.08 -16.06 18.52
C ARG A 326 -0.26 -17.20 17.93
N HIS A 327 -0.46 -17.45 16.65
CA HIS A 327 0.26 -18.50 15.95
C HIS A 327 0.92 -17.94 14.68
N VAL A 328 2.06 -18.51 14.33
CA VAL A 328 2.73 -18.24 13.06
C VAL A 328 3.10 -19.53 12.37
N LYS A 329 2.91 -19.57 11.05
CA LYS A 329 3.41 -20.61 10.16
C LYS A 329 4.37 -19.96 9.17
N ILE A 330 5.62 -20.40 9.15
CA ILE A 330 6.68 -19.85 8.30
C ILE A 330 7.20 -20.98 7.45
N ASP A 331 7.10 -20.83 6.13
CA ASP A 331 7.38 -21.92 5.23
C ASP A 331 8.01 -21.43 3.91
N ASN A 332 9.12 -22.03 3.48
CA ASN A 332 9.75 -21.68 2.20
C ASN A 332 10.11 -20.19 2.12
N VAL A 333 10.89 -19.69 3.09
CA VAL A 333 11.34 -18.29 3.13
C VAL A 333 12.85 -18.19 3.01
N LEU A 334 13.32 -17.10 2.38
CA LEU A 334 14.73 -16.76 2.29
C LEU A 334 14.96 -15.49 3.12
N LEU A 335 15.79 -15.58 4.16
CA LEU A 335 16.05 -14.48 5.07
C LEU A 335 17.55 -14.19 5.05
N ASN A 336 17.89 -12.97 4.71
CA ASN A 336 19.26 -12.49 4.60
C ASN A 336 19.49 -11.39 5.63
N ASP A 337 20.57 -11.46 6.41
CA ASP A 337 20.97 -10.42 7.35
C ASP A 337 19.84 -10.05 8.34
N ILE A 338 19.51 -11.01 9.22
CA ILE A 338 18.45 -10.88 10.23
C ILE A 338 18.90 -11.43 11.58
N ASP A 339 18.31 -10.93 12.68
CA ASP A 339 18.62 -11.42 14.03
C ASP A 339 17.68 -12.53 14.50
N MET A 340 16.43 -12.55 14.02
CA MET A 340 15.42 -13.51 14.48
C MET A 340 14.36 -13.86 13.42
N VAL A 341 13.99 -15.14 13.32
CA VAL A 341 12.90 -15.59 12.44
C VAL A 341 11.53 -15.37 13.10
N ALA A 342 11.32 -15.86 14.32
CA ALA A 342 10.06 -15.67 15.04
C ALA A 342 10.26 -15.43 16.54
N GLY A 343 9.59 -14.41 17.09
CA GLY A 343 9.47 -14.17 18.53
C GLY A 343 8.03 -14.38 19.04
N ILE A 344 7.83 -15.40 19.88
CA ILE A 344 6.51 -15.82 20.41
C ILE A 344 6.41 -15.71 21.93
N ASN A 345 5.20 -15.51 22.48
CA ASN A 345 4.97 -15.46 23.93
C ASN A 345 4.48 -16.82 24.44
N SER A 346 5.40 -17.67 24.90
CA SER A 346 5.09 -19.08 25.21
C SER A 346 4.12 -19.25 26.39
N ASN A 347 4.13 -18.31 27.35
CA ASN A 347 3.21 -18.29 28.49
C ASN A 347 1.75 -18.00 28.11
N TRP A 348 1.49 -17.46 26.92
CA TRP A 348 0.14 -17.25 26.39
C TRP A 348 -0.29 -18.36 25.41
N GLY A 349 0.53 -19.40 25.27
CA GLY A 349 0.25 -20.53 24.39
C GLY A 349 0.53 -20.24 22.92
N ASP A 350 1.33 -19.22 22.61
CA ASP A 350 1.72 -18.91 21.24
C ASP A 350 2.47 -20.09 20.59
N THR A 351 2.33 -20.28 19.28
CA THR A 351 3.08 -21.31 18.56
C THR A 351 3.70 -20.78 17.28
N ALA A 352 4.89 -21.28 16.94
CA ALA A 352 5.56 -21.07 15.67
C ALA A 352 5.80 -22.43 15.02
N THR A 353 5.25 -22.62 13.83
CA THR A 353 5.59 -23.76 12.96
C THR A 353 6.49 -23.25 11.85
N ILE A 354 7.72 -23.76 11.77
CA ILE A 354 8.75 -23.23 10.88
C ILE A 354 9.32 -24.37 10.05
N THR A 355 9.21 -24.27 8.72
CA THR A 355 9.70 -25.28 7.77
C THR A 355 10.41 -24.60 6.60
N ARG A 356 11.41 -25.26 6.01
CA ARG A 356 12.06 -24.82 4.75
C ARG A 356 12.53 -23.35 4.78
N VAL A 357 13.27 -22.96 5.81
CA VAL A 357 13.87 -21.62 5.91
C VAL A 357 15.30 -21.65 5.42
N THR A 358 15.67 -20.69 4.56
CA THR A 358 17.08 -20.45 4.22
C THR A 358 17.56 -19.18 4.90
N LEU A 359 18.62 -19.28 5.70
CA LEU A 359 19.29 -18.17 6.37
C LEU A 359 20.61 -17.85 5.66
N ARG A 360 20.76 -16.63 5.16
CA ARG A 360 22.00 -16.11 4.57
C ARG A 360 22.55 -14.98 5.40
N ASN A 361 23.86 -14.97 5.63
CA ASN A 361 24.50 -13.96 6.48
C ASN A 361 23.84 -13.82 7.88
N SER A 362 23.19 -14.90 8.35
CA SER A 362 22.34 -14.92 9.54
C SER A 362 22.59 -16.18 10.37
N SER A 363 23.83 -16.67 10.40
CA SER A 363 24.17 -17.92 11.09
C SER A 363 23.94 -17.86 12.62
N SER A 364 23.93 -16.66 13.20
CA SER A 364 23.62 -16.40 14.61
C SER A 364 22.15 -16.09 14.88
N ALA A 365 21.29 -16.07 13.86
CA ALA A 365 19.90 -15.71 14.04
C ALA A 365 19.16 -16.71 14.94
N THR A 366 18.35 -16.18 15.86
CA THR A 366 17.43 -16.99 16.66
C THR A 366 16.26 -17.41 15.78
N VAL A 367 16.04 -18.72 15.61
CA VAL A 367 14.96 -19.23 14.76
C VAL A 367 13.61 -19.12 15.46
N CYS A 368 13.48 -19.62 16.69
CA CYS A 368 12.24 -19.51 17.45
C CYS A 368 12.53 -19.00 18.87
N GLY A 369 12.44 -17.69 19.05
CA GLY A 369 12.63 -17.03 20.34
C GLY A 369 11.37 -17.09 21.20
N LYS A 370 11.49 -17.60 22.42
CA LYS A 370 10.40 -17.63 23.40
C LYS A 370 10.52 -16.44 24.35
N TYR A 371 9.38 -15.81 24.61
CA TYR A 371 9.25 -14.70 25.53
C TYR A 371 8.17 -14.97 26.57
N GLN A 372 8.31 -14.34 27.72
CA GLN A 372 7.23 -14.14 28.67
C GLN A 372 6.49 -12.86 28.29
N GLY A 373 5.31 -13.00 27.68
CA GLY A 373 4.38 -11.90 27.45
C GLY A 373 3.85 -11.35 28.77
N VAL A 374 3.64 -10.04 28.82
CA VAL A 374 3.28 -9.26 30.01
C VAL A 374 2.16 -8.27 29.69
N ALA A 375 1.56 -7.69 30.72
CA ALA A 375 0.60 -6.59 30.53
C ALA A 375 1.32 -5.32 30.00
N LYS A 376 0.56 -4.43 29.37
CA LYS A 376 1.07 -3.13 28.89
C LYS A 376 1.76 -2.36 30.00
N GLY A 377 2.91 -1.76 29.68
CA GLY A 377 3.75 -1.00 30.61
C GLY A 377 4.88 -1.81 31.26
N SER A 378 5.00 -3.10 30.92
CA SER A 378 6.15 -3.94 31.27
C SER A 378 6.84 -4.46 30.01
N GLU A 379 8.12 -4.79 30.13
CA GLU A 379 8.90 -5.33 29.01
C GLU A 379 8.85 -6.86 28.99
N PRO A 380 8.54 -7.49 27.83
CA PRO A 380 8.55 -8.94 27.72
C PRO A 380 9.95 -9.52 27.96
N LYS A 381 10.05 -10.55 28.80
CA LYS A 381 11.33 -11.19 29.12
C LYS A 381 11.65 -12.28 28.11
N TYR A 382 12.85 -12.25 27.52
CA TYR A 382 13.34 -13.36 26.70
C TYR A 382 13.64 -14.60 27.57
N LEU A 383 13.17 -15.76 27.13
CA LEU A 383 13.27 -17.04 27.84
C LEU A 383 14.23 -18.03 27.15
N GLY A 384 14.81 -17.64 26.00
CA GLY A 384 15.68 -18.49 25.20
C GLY A 384 15.03 -18.98 23.91
N GLU A 385 15.84 -19.66 23.10
CA GLU A 385 15.42 -20.26 21.85
C GLU A 385 14.77 -21.64 22.08
N GLY A 386 13.72 -21.97 21.32
CA GLY A 386 13.05 -23.27 21.33
C GLY A 386 13.29 -24.06 20.04
N TRP A 387 13.37 -25.38 20.18
CA TRP A 387 13.52 -26.34 19.08
C TRP A 387 12.69 -27.58 19.37
N ASN A 388 11.85 -27.99 18.41
CA ASN A 388 10.96 -29.14 18.49
C ASN A 388 10.27 -29.29 19.86
N ASP A 389 9.65 -28.21 20.32
CA ASP A 389 8.88 -28.18 21.57
C ASP A 389 7.41 -27.79 21.30
N ALA A 390 6.61 -27.68 22.37
CA ALA A 390 5.18 -27.43 22.26
C ALA A 390 4.85 -26.09 21.57
N ASN A 391 5.69 -25.07 21.75
CA ASN A 391 5.51 -23.73 21.19
C ASN A 391 6.31 -23.57 19.89
N CYS A 392 7.56 -24.02 19.86
CA CYS A 392 8.49 -23.93 18.73
C CYS A 392 8.54 -25.26 17.96
N LYS A 393 7.66 -25.40 16.98
CA LYS A 393 7.52 -26.58 16.11
C LYS A 393 8.45 -26.43 14.91
N VAL A 394 9.74 -26.68 15.15
CA VAL A 394 10.82 -26.54 14.18
C VAL A 394 11.95 -27.51 14.48
N ASN A 395 12.45 -28.22 13.47
CA ASN A 395 13.64 -29.06 13.56
C ASN A 395 14.84 -28.34 12.96
N ARG A 396 16.05 -28.77 13.33
CA ARG A 396 17.28 -28.24 12.72
C ARG A 396 17.34 -28.48 11.20
N SER A 397 16.77 -29.59 10.73
CA SER A 397 16.67 -29.92 9.31
C SER A 397 15.73 -29.00 8.53
N ASP A 398 14.87 -28.23 9.20
CA ASP A 398 14.00 -27.26 8.55
C ASP A 398 14.74 -25.97 8.16
N ILE A 399 15.98 -25.81 8.62
CA ILE A 399 16.81 -24.62 8.44
C ILE A 399 18.03 -24.96 7.60
N THR A 400 18.20 -24.24 6.49
CA THR A 400 19.40 -24.28 5.65
C THR A 400 20.18 -22.98 5.86
N TYR A 401 21.47 -23.09 6.13
CA TYR A 401 22.38 -21.95 6.18
C TYR A 401 23.14 -21.86 4.86
N GLY A 402 23.28 -20.67 4.29
CA GLY A 402 23.99 -20.47 3.02
C GLY A 402 24.46 -19.06 2.76
#